data_AF-A0A9D3N195-F1
#
_entry.id   AF-A0A9D3N195-F1
#
_cell.length_a   1.000
_cell.length_b   1.000
_cell.length_c   1.000
_cell.angle_alpha   90.00
_cell.angle_beta   90.00
_cell.angle_gamma   90.00
#
_symmetry.space_group_name_H-M   'P 1'
#
loop_
_entity.id
_entity.type
_entity.pdbx_description
1 polymer ?
#
loop_
_entity_poly.entity_id
_entity_poly.type
_entity_poly.pdbx_seq_one_letter_code
_entity_poly.pdbx_strand_id
1 'polypeptide(L)'
;MATETLLKLICVSLLLLLLKSNIYLCQQFTIPFMQPSDCGAGKVFEISSLSCVKCGPNQISSKSGTACICQTGFKVISSSGATVTCQQCPPDTKPGVTKDGYGCIGCPGDLNEDGTCQCSAGKILVERDVNGNLLDEAICEACSPAESAFSIPDVTGSRCVRCQESFINTSLSCVCGQGNIIAGGLCFPPSNLPTSVATAVSFAQLGYAVPSVWFSKNLHSSAAACLIFSNLTACQALGNMCVMNMHSFSSITNDACGLFNTIFRATAALGSVQDISYWRSNLPWLYYGDQPGLASRALRTEALPVRFSFKGANKNTNVNFVAAVYNARGDFLKWETVGEGNLQLCPDTATRMRAAYTFGTAYQQNCIISVSKLLQDFSEPLFYDLFMDFSVGDGERKLLAVPLLNLNLQYNGQFVNQGGNMNNWYLTRRIFMVDTLSGRESTLAARPKVIRVATGIKISFMLVPNTQRGEVYPPLISVSYSDILISNVNEQTVSVSFAMEYEMDQKEAQIKTDIALGVLGGVAVLYSLLKTASWKRRIASP
;
A
#
# COMPACT_ATOMS: atom_id res chain seq x y z
N MET A 1 55.63 -61.75 53.64
CA MET A 1 55.68 -61.60 52.17
C MET A 1 54.46 -62.26 51.55
N ALA A 2 53.29 -61.61 51.54
CA ALA A 2 52.08 -62.11 50.86
C ALA A 2 50.97 -61.03 50.72
N THR A 3 51.32 -59.74 50.66
CA THR A 3 50.33 -58.65 50.62
C THR A 3 50.48 -57.68 49.45
N GLU A 4 51.57 -57.76 48.67
CA GLU A 4 51.76 -56.89 47.50
C GLU A 4 51.25 -57.47 46.16
N THR A 5 51.05 -58.79 46.07
CA THR A 5 50.57 -59.43 44.83
C THR A 5 49.06 -59.34 44.64
N LEU A 6 48.28 -59.19 45.72
CA LEU A 6 46.82 -59.12 45.64
C LEU A 6 46.32 -57.75 45.13
N LEU A 7 47.00 -56.66 45.51
CA LEU A 7 46.60 -55.30 45.14
C LEU A 7 46.80 -55.03 43.63
N LYS A 8 47.86 -55.58 43.03
CA LYS A 8 48.10 -55.47 41.58
C LYS A 8 47.09 -56.24 40.74
N LEU A 9 46.60 -57.40 41.22
CA LEU A 9 45.62 -58.21 40.50
C LEU A 9 44.22 -57.55 40.47
N ILE A 10 43.83 -56.90 41.57
CA ILE A 10 42.55 -56.18 41.69
C ILE A 10 42.53 -54.94 40.78
N CYS A 11 43.64 -54.22 40.67
CA CYS A 11 43.72 -53.01 39.84
C CYS A 11 43.65 -53.32 38.34
N VAL A 12 44.30 -54.40 37.88
CA VAL A 12 44.21 -54.87 36.48
C VAL A 12 42.81 -55.38 36.15
N SER A 13 42.14 -56.04 37.10
CA SER A 13 40.77 -56.53 36.92
C SER A 13 39.75 -55.38 36.84
N LEU A 14 39.92 -54.32 37.64
CA LEU A 14 39.07 -53.11 37.55
C LEU A 14 39.26 -52.37 36.22
N LEU A 15 40.50 -52.30 35.71
CA LEU A 15 40.78 -51.65 34.43
C LEU A 15 40.15 -52.41 33.25
N LEU A 16 40.16 -53.74 33.29
CA LEU A 16 39.51 -54.60 32.28
C LEU A 16 37.97 -54.55 32.37
N LEU A 17 37.40 -54.33 33.55
CA LEU A 17 35.95 -54.13 33.74
C LEU A 17 35.48 -52.76 33.25
N LEU A 18 36.31 -51.71 33.38
CA LEU A 18 36.05 -50.36 32.82
C LEU A 18 36.18 -50.32 31.29
N LEU A 19 36.92 -51.24 30.67
CA LEU A 19 36.98 -51.40 29.21
C LEU A 19 35.80 -52.20 28.63
N LYS A 20 34.97 -52.82 29.48
CA LYS A 20 33.76 -53.57 29.10
C LYS A 20 32.45 -52.83 29.38
N SER A 21 32.49 -51.59 29.85
CA SER A 21 31.29 -50.74 29.88
C SER A 21 30.90 -50.41 28.44
N ASN A 22 29.83 -51.07 27.99
CA ASN A 22 29.16 -50.86 26.72
C ASN A 22 29.22 -49.40 26.30
N ILE A 23 29.86 -49.16 25.15
CA ILE A 23 29.73 -47.93 24.38
C ILE A 23 28.23 -47.69 24.26
N TYR A 24 27.75 -46.61 24.89
CA TYR A 24 26.47 -46.03 24.54
C TYR A 24 26.53 -45.80 23.02
N LEU A 25 25.81 -46.62 22.25
CA LEU A 25 25.53 -46.27 20.86
C LEU A 25 24.74 -44.98 20.94
N CYS A 26 25.44 -43.87 20.73
CA CYS A 26 24.81 -42.61 20.39
C CYS A 26 24.12 -42.88 19.05
N GLN A 27 22.81 -43.12 19.06
CA GLN A 27 22.05 -43.21 17.82
C GLN A 27 22.18 -41.84 17.14
N GLN A 28 22.96 -41.78 16.05
CA GLN A 28 22.94 -40.62 15.17
C GLN A 28 21.58 -40.60 14.47
N PHE A 29 20.74 -39.63 14.82
CA PHE A 29 19.45 -39.37 14.18
C PHE A 29 19.64 -38.56 12.89
N THR A 30 20.45 -39.06 11.96
CA THR A 30 20.67 -38.42 10.65
C THR A 30 19.77 -39.05 9.61
N ILE A 31 18.97 -38.23 8.92
CA ILE A 31 18.20 -38.62 7.75
C ILE A 31 18.75 -37.91 6.50
N PRO A 32 18.71 -38.53 5.32
CA PRO A 32 19.10 -37.85 4.09
C PRO A 32 18.16 -36.68 3.80
N PHE A 33 18.72 -35.54 3.39
CA PHE A 33 17.93 -34.40 2.92
C PHE A 33 17.36 -34.72 1.54
N MET A 34 16.04 -34.59 1.40
CA MET A 34 15.33 -34.83 0.14
C MET A 34 14.14 -33.86 0.06
N GLN A 35 13.92 -33.26 -1.11
CA GLN A 35 12.83 -32.33 -1.38
C GLN A 35 11.79 -32.96 -2.31
N PRO A 36 10.54 -32.45 -2.34
CA PRO A 36 9.51 -32.96 -3.27
C PRO A 36 9.92 -32.95 -4.74
N SER A 37 10.71 -31.96 -5.16
CA SER A 37 11.28 -31.87 -6.51
C SER A 37 12.26 -32.98 -6.85
N ASP A 38 12.85 -33.64 -5.85
CA ASP A 38 13.84 -34.70 -6.04
C ASP A 38 13.18 -36.07 -6.29
N CYS A 39 11.86 -36.17 -6.10
CA CYS A 39 11.10 -37.38 -6.39
C CYS A 39 10.87 -37.52 -7.91
N GLY A 40 11.46 -38.55 -8.52
CA GLY A 40 11.23 -38.89 -9.93
C GLY A 40 9.78 -39.29 -10.24
N ALA A 41 9.46 -39.43 -11.53
CA ALA A 41 8.11 -39.74 -12.02
C ALA A 41 7.48 -40.97 -11.33
N GLY A 42 6.21 -40.86 -10.92
CA GLY A 42 5.45 -41.92 -10.24
C GLY A 42 5.80 -42.12 -8.76
N LYS A 43 6.60 -41.22 -8.17
CA LYS A 43 6.87 -41.15 -6.73
C LYS A 43 6.30 -39.86 -6.13
N VAL A 44 6.09 -39.88 -4.82
CA VAL A 44 5.66 -38.73 -4.02
C VAL A 44 6.55 -38.60 -2.80
N PHE A 45 6.71 -37.37 -2.33
CA PHE A 45 7.42 -37.08 -1.10
C PHE A 45 6.49 -37.28 0.10
N GLU A 46 6.74 -38.33 0.88
CA GLU A 46 5.98 -38.63 2.07
C GLU A 46 6.55 -37.82 3.26
N ILE A 47 5.77 -36.85 3.72
CA ILE A 47 6.18 -35.90 4.76
C ILE A 47 6.48 -36.55 6.12
N SER A 48 5.87 -37.70 6.42
CA SER A 48 6.07 -38.41 7.69
C SER A 48 7.38 -39.18 7.73
N SER A 49 7.84 -39.69 6.58
CA SER A 49 9.11 -40.42 6.45
C SER A 49 10.24 -39.57 5.85
N LEU A 50 9.91 -38.36 5.37
CA LEU A 50 10.82 -37.44 4.68
C LEU A 50 11.56 -38.13 3.51
N SER A 51 10.84 -38.99 2.78
CA SER A 51 11.41 -39.84 1.72
C SER A 51 10.48 -39.97 0.52
N CYS A 52 11.02 -40.30 -0.65
CA CYS A 52 10.21 -40.53 -1.85
C CYS A 52 9.67 -41.95 -1.89
N VAL A 53 8.35 -42.10 -1.79
CA VAL A 53 7.65 -43.38 -1.89
C VAL A 53 6.96 -43.53 -3.24
N LYS A 54 6.87 -44.77 -3.74
CA LYS A 54 6.22 -45.07 -5.03
C LYS A 54 4.71 -45.17 -4.82
N CYS A 55 3.93 -44.57 -5.72
CA CYS A 55 2.48 -44.73 -5.68
C CYS A 55 2.05 -46.18 -5.96
N GLY A 56 0.91 -46.57 -5.38
CA GLY A 56 0.34 -47.90 -5.53
C GLY A 56 -0.21 -48.18 -6.94
N PRO A 57 -0.81 -49.36 -7.16
CA PRO A 57 -1.44 -49.68 -8.44
C PRO A 57 -2.58 -48.69 -8.75
N ASN A 58 -2.70 -48.30 -10.02
CA ASN A 58 -3.71 -47.37 -10.55
C ASN A 58 -3.68 -45.97 -9.89
N GLN A 59 -2.51 -45.55 -9.41
CA GLN A 59 -2.27 -44.24 -8.82
C GLN A 59 -1.20 -43.47 -9.58
N ILE A 60 -1.24 -42.15 -9.46
CA ILE A 60 -0.25 -41.21 -9.99
C ILE A 60 0.12 -40.18 -8.92
N SER A 61 1.26 -39.53 -9.11
CA SER A 61 1.70 -38.42 -8.26
C SER A 61 0.80 -37.20 -8.50
N SER A 62 0.34 -36.58 -7.42
CA SER A 62 -0.38 -35.30 -7.47
C SER A 62 0.50 -34.18 -8.04
N LYS A 63 -0.11 -33.10 -8.52
CA LYS A 63 0.61 -31.93 -9.06
C LYS A 63 1.58 -31.31 -8.04
N SER A 64 1.32 -31.43 -6.74
CA SER A 64 2.20 -30.97 -5.66
C SER A 64 3.35 -31.93 -5.35
N GLY A 65 3.33 -33.16 -5.88
CA GLY A 65 4.34 -34.18 -5.65
C GLY A 65 4.32 -34.79 -4.24
N THR A 66 3.29 -34.53 -3.44
CA THR A 66 3.24 -34.88 -2.00
C THR A 66 2.18 -35.92 -1.65
N ALA A 67 1.34 -36.30 -2.60
CA ALA A 67 0.27 -37.29 -2.39
C ALA A 67 0.05 -38.14 -3.63
N CYS A 68 -0.31 -39.41 -3.44
CA CYS A 68 -0.76 -40.30 -4.51
C CYS A 68 -2.26 -40.16 -4.70
N ILE A 69 -2.70 -39.94 -5.94
CA ILE A 69 -4.10 -39.83 -6.34
C ILE A 69 -4.45 -40.93 -7.34
N CYS A 70 -5.72 -41.26 -7.48
CA CYS A 70 -6.15 -42.24 -8.48
C CYS A 70 -5.89 -41.74 -9.90
N GLN A 71 -5.57 -42.66 -10.81
CA GLN A 71 -5.47 -42.38 -12.24
C GLN A 71 -6.84 -41.96 -12.82
N THR A 72 -6.80 -41.23 -13.94
CA THR A 72 -8.00 -40.84 -14.69
C THR A 72 -8.92 -42.05 -14.93
N GLY A 73 -10.20 -41.91 -14.58
CA GLY A 73 -11.20 -42.99 -14.69
C GLY A 73 -11.25 -43.98 -13.51
N PHE A 74 -10.53 -43.72 -12.42
CA PHE A 74 -10.59 -44.52 -11.19
C PHE A 74 -11.13 -43.70 -10.01
N LYS A 75 -12.08 -44.27 -9.26
CA LYS A 75 -12.60 -43.67 -8.02
C LYS A 75 -11.82 -44.14 -6.79
N VAL A 76 -11.86 -43.34 -5.73
CA VAL A 76 -11.35 -43.69 -4.40
C VAL A 76 -12.35 -44.59 -3.67
N ILE A 77 -11.88 -45.74 -3.17
CA ILE A 77 -12.67 -46.61 -2.28
C ILE A 77 -12.35 -46.30 -0.82
N SER A 78 -11.07 -46.11 -0.51
CA SER A 78 -10.58 -45.87 0.84
C SER A 78 -9.35 -44.97 0.80
N SER A 79 -9.28 -44.05 1.76
CA SER A 79 -8.15 -43.16 1.97
C SER A 79 -7.84 -43.10 3.46
N SER A 80 -6.60 -43.45 3.84
CA SER A 80 -6.11 -43.42 5.23
C SER A 80 -4.98 -42.41 5.43
N GLY A 81 -4.84 -41.43 4.52
CA GLY A 81 -3.78 -40.42 4.52
C GLY A 81 -2.44 -40.92 3.96
N ALA A 82 -2.00 -42.13 4.33
CA ALA A 82 -0.76 -42.74 3.79
C ALA A 82 -1.01 -43.64 2.57
N THR A 83 -2.21 -44.23 2.47
CA THR A 83 -2.58 -45.14 1.37
C THR A 83 -3.93 -44.79 0.80
N VAL A 84 -4.00 -44.73 -0.52
CA VAL A 84 -5.24 -44.58 -1.30
C VAL A 84 -5.48 -45.90 -2.04
N THR A 85 -6.73 -46.34 -2.14
CA THR A 85 -7.11 -47.51 -2.95
C THR A 85 -8.09 -47.09 -4.03
N CYS A 86 -7.79 -47.47 -5.27
CA CYS A 86 -8.47 -47.00 -6.47
C CYS A 86 -9.18 -48.15 -7.18
N GLN A 87 -10.38 -47.89 -7.68
CA GLN A 87 -11.15 -48.84 -8.49
C GLN A 87 -11.58 -48.19 -9.81
N GLN A 88 -11.45 -48.95 -10.90
CA GLN A 88 -11.82 -48.48 -12.23
C GLN A 88 -13.33 -48.24 -12.31
N CYS A 89 -13.72 -47.09 -12.85
CA CYS A 89 -15.11 -46.82 -13.15
C CYS A 89 -15.55 -47.59 -14.42
N PRO A 90 -16.81 -48.05 -14.49
CA PRO A 90 -17.30 -48.78 -15.65
C PRO A 90 -17.21 -47.94 -16.93
N PRO A 91 -16.34 -48.27 -17.91
CA PRO A 91 -16.04 -47.38 -19.03
C PRO A 91 -17.22 -47.21 -19.99
N ASP A 92 -18.11 -48.19 -20.08
CA ASP A 92 -19.21 -48.17 -21.06
C ASP A 92 -20.49 -47.50 -20.53
N THR A 93 -20.67 -47.45 -19.19
CA THR A 93 -21.93 -46.97 -18.59
C THR A 93 -21.74 -45.77 -17.66
N LYS A 94 -20.63 -45.70 -16.93
CA LYS A 94 -20.33 -44.64 -15.96
C LYS A 94 -18.85 -44.27 -16.01
N PRO A 95 -18.37 -43.75 -17.15
CA PRO A 95 -16.95 -43.53 -17.38
C PRO A 95 -16.37 -42.37 -16.56
N GLY A 96 -17.22 -41.46 -16.07
CA GLY A 96 -16.81 -40.31 -15.31
C GLY A 96 -16.58 -40.62 -13.84
N VAL A 97 -15.65 -39.88 -13.24
CA VAL A 97 -15.44 -39.81 -11.79
C VAL A 97 -16.09 -38.51 -11.28
N THR A 98 -16.76 -38.57 -10.14
CA THR A 98 -17.33 -37.37 -9.50
C THR A 98 -16.24 -36.37 -9.13
N LYS A 99 -16.59 -35.08 -9.02
CA LYS A 99 -15.63 -34.02 -8.62
C LYS A 99 -14.96 -34.28 -7.27
N ASP A 100 -15.65 -34.96 -6.35
CA ASP A 100 -15.10 -35.36 -5.05
C ASP A 100 -14.13 -36.57 -5.14
N GLY A 101 -14.12 -37.31 -6.25
CA GLY A 101 -13.26 -38.46 -6.50
C GLY A 101 -13.79 -39.82 -6.00
N TYR A 102 -14.97 -39.88 -5.38
CA TYR A 102 -15.47 -41.08 -4.68
C TYR A 102 -16.58 -41.84 -5.40
N GLY A 103 -17.16 -41.27 -6.46
CA GLY A 103 -18.25 -41.86 -7.24
C GLY A 103 -17.85 -42.12 -8.68
N CYS A 104 -18.47 -43.13 -9.30
CA CYS A 104 -18.48 -43.30 -10.74
C CYS A 104 -19.86 -42.88 -11.26
N ILE A 105 -19.90 -42.08 -12.31
CA ILE A 105 -21.12 -41.44 -12.81
C ILE A 105 -21.13 -41.39 -14.35
N GLY A 106 -22.31 -41.45 -14.95
CA GLY A 106 -22.49 -41.15 -16.37
C GLY A 106 -22.34 -39.65 -16.62
N CYS A 107 -21.81 -39.25 -17.77
CA CYS A 107 -21.67 -37.83 -18.12
C CYS A 107 -22.58 -37.49 -19.31
N PRO A 108 -23.34 -36.38 -19.26
CA PRO A 108 -24.18 -35.93 -20.36
C PRO A 108 -23.37 -35.30 -21.52
N GLY A 109 -22.06 -35.15 -21.35
CA GLY A 109 -21.12 -34.60 -22.32
C GLY A 109 -19.73 -35.22 -22.15
N ASP A 110 -18.72 -34.58 -22.75
CA ASP A 110 -17.35 -35.07 -22.72
C ASP A 110 -16.73 -35.06 -21.32
N LEU A 111 -15.74 -35.93 -21.13
CA LEU A 111 -14.90 -35.96 -19.95
C LEU A 111 -13.77 -34.93 -20.07
N ASN A 112 -13.45 -34.28 -18.96
CA ASN A 112 -12.22 -33.51 -18.82
C ASN A 112 -10.99 -34.44 -18.88
N GLU A 113 -9.79 -33.85 -19.03
CA GLU A 113 -8.51 -34.59 -19.02
C GLU A 113 -8.29 -35.40 -17.72
N ASP A 114 -8.90 -34.98 -16.61
CA ASP A 114 -8.86 -35.66 -15.32
C ASP A 114 -9.94 -36.75 -15.16
N GLY A 115 -10.80 -36.94 -16.16
CA GLY A 115 -11.87 -37.95 -16.16
C GLY A 115 -13.12 -37.55 -15.40
N THR A 116 -13.30 -36.26 -15.12
CA THR A 116 -14.54 -35.72 -14.52
C THR A 116 -15.53 -35.26 -15.59
N CYS A 117 -16.83 -35.24 -15.27
CA CYS A 117 -17.83 -34.70 -16.20
C CYS A 117 -17.68 -33.19 -16.39
N GLN A 118 -17.92 -32.70 -17.61
CA GLN A 118 -17.93 -31.27 -17.92
C GLN A 118 -19.30 -30.80 -18.42
N CYS A 119 -19.71 -29.61 -17.98
CA CYS A 119 -20.88 -28.91 -18.51
C CYS A 119 -20.46 -27.78 -19.44
N SER A 120 -21.32 -27.46 -20.43
CA SER A 120 -21.14 -26.31 -21.30
C SER A 120 -21.22 -24.99 -20.52
N ALA A 121 -20.61 -23.94 -21.09
CA ALA A 121 -20.59 -22.62 -20.47
C ALA A 121 -22.01 -22.13 -20.12
N GLY A 122 -22.19 -21.59 -18.91
CA GLY A 122 -23.48 -21.12 -18.41
C GLY A 122 -24.32 -22.15 -17.65
N LYS A 123 -23.81 -23.39 -17.47
CA LYS A 123 -24.45 -24.44 -16.68
C LYS A 123 -23.60 -24.86 -15.48
N ILE A 124 -24.26 -25.39 -14.45
CA ILE A 124 -23.63 -26.02 -13.29
C ILE A 124 -23.68 -27.54 -13.43
N LEU A 125 -22.67 -28.21 -12.88
CA LEU A 125 -22.63 -29.67 -12.81
C LEU A 125 -23.27 -30.15 -11.51
N VAL A 126 -24.31 -30.98 -11.63
CA VAL A 126 -25.02 -31.61 -10.52
C VAL A 126 -24.79 -33.12 -10.57
N GLU A 127 -24.09 -33.65 -9.57
CA GLU A 127 -23.76 -35.09 -9.49
C GLU A 127 -24.58 -35.81 -8.42
N ARG A 128 -25.22 -35.07 -7.51
CA ARG A 128 -26.00 -35.61 -6.39
C ARG A 128 -27.35 -34.93 -6.28
N ASP A 129 -28.35 -35.65 -5.78
CA ASP A 129 -29.66 -35.09 -5.46
C ASP A 129 -29.62 -34.26 -4.16
N VAL A 130 -30.77 -33.64 -3.84
CA VAL A 130 -30.93 -32.80 -2.63
C VAL A 130 -30.76 -33.56 -1.31
N ASN A 131 -30.84 -34.89 -1.33
CA ASN A 131 -30.62 -35.75 -0.16
C ASN A 131 -29.16 -36.24 -0.09
N GLY A 132 -28.33 -35.92 -1.09
CA GLY A 132 -26.93 -36.31 -1.19
C GLY A 132 -26.70 -37.65 -1.91
N ASN A 133 -27.73 -38.27 -2.49
CA ASN A 133 -27.58 -39.51 -3.25
C ASN A 133 -26.87 -39.25 -4.58
N LEU A 134 -25.95 -40.13 -4.96
CA LEU A 134 -25.27 -40.05 -6.25
C LEU A 134 -26.24 -40.35 -7.39
N LEU A 135 -26.27 -39.48 -8.40
CA LEU A 135 -27.06 -39.68 -9.60
C LEU A 135 -26.43 -40.76 -10.51
N ASP A 136 -27.25 -41.42 -11.32
CA ASP A 136 -26.76 -42.38 -12.30
C ASP A 136 -26.01 -41.70 -13.45
N GLU A 137 -26.50 -40.53 -13.86
CA GLU A 137 -25.91 -39.64 -14.85
C GLU A 137 -25.92 -38.21 -14.28
N ALA A 138 -24.82 -37.48 -14.45
CA ALA A 138 -24.70 -36.11 -14.00
C ALA A 138 -25.64 -35.19 -14.82
N ILE A 139 -26.12 -34.11 -14.19
CA ILE A 139 -27.03 -33.17 -14.83
C ILE A 139 -26.31 -31.84 -15.01
N CYS A 140 -26.39 -31.29 -16.23
CA CYS A 140 -25.95 -29.93 -16.51
C CYS A 140 -27.14 -28.98 -16.44
N GLU A 141 -27.29 -28.30 -15.30
CA GLU A 141 -28.42 -27.41 -15.04
C GLU A 141 -28.07 -25.96 -15.40
N ALA A 142 -28.94 -25.30 -16.16
CA ALA A 142 -28.76 -23.89 -16.49
C ALA A 142 -29.20 -23.04 -15.30
N CYS A 143 -28.36 -22.08 -14.90
CA CYS A 143 -28.78 -21.07 -13.93
C CYS A 143 -29.87 -20.20 -14.55
N SER A 144 -30.91 -19.88 -13.78
CA SER A 144 -32.05 -19.11 -14.28
C SER A 144 -31.63 -17.67 -14.57
N PRO A 145 -31.62 -17.23 -15.86
CA PRO A 145 -31.34 -15.85 -16.22
C PRO A 145 -32.63 -14.99 -16.22
N ALA A 146 -33.79 -15.59 -15.90
CA ALA A 146 -35.07 -14.91 -15.88
C ALA A 146 -35.17 -13.89 -14.72
N GLU A 147 -36.07 -12.91 -14.87
CA GLU A 147 -36.20 -11.73 -14.00
C GLU A 147 -36.37 -12.05 -12.51
N SER A 148 -36.81 -13.25 -12.15
CA SER A 148 -36.98 -13.67 -10.76
C SER A 148 -35.69 -14.12 -10.06
N ALA A 149 -34.62 -14.45 -10.80
CA ALA A 149 -33.42 -15.07 -10.24
C ALA A 149 -32.11 -14.32 -10.57
N PHE A 150 -31.93 -13.87 -11.82
CA PHE A 150 -30.69 -13.25 -12.32
C PHE A 150 -29.42 -13.97 -11.85
N SER A 151 -29.31 -15.25 -12.20
CA SER A 151 -28.23 -16.12 -11.71
C SER A 151 -27.37 -16.68 -12.84
N ILE A 152 -26.08 -16.82 -12.55
CA ILE A 152 -25.08 -17.46 -13.41
C ILE A 152 -24.28 -18.50 -12.60
N PRO A 153 -23.62 -19.46 -13.26
CA PRO A 153 -22.70 -20.34 -12.56
C PRO A 153 -21.59 -19.55 -11.87
N ASP A 154 -21.20 -19.98 -10.68
CA ASP A 154 -19.99 -19.49 -10.04
C ASP A 154 -18.74 -19.89 -10.83
N VAL A 155 -17.57 -19.35 -10.44
CA VAL A 155 -16.30 -19.62 -11.13
C VAL A 155 -15.93 -21.11 -11.20
N THR A 156 -16.46 -21.94 -10.30
CA THR A 156 -16.21 -23.39 -10.27
C THR A 156 -17.27 -24.22 -11.01
N GLY A 157 -18.35 -23.57 -11.49
CA GLY A 157 -19.49 -24.23 -12.13
C GLY A 157 -20.19 -25.23 -11.23
N SER A 158 -20.18 -25.02 -9.91
CA SER A 158 -20.78 -25.91 -8.91
C SER A 158 -22.12 -25.43 -8.41
N ARG A 159 -22.40 -24.12 -8.48
CA ARG A 159 -23.66 -23.54 -8.01
C ARG A 159 -24.03 -22.28 -8.76
N CYS A 160 -25.33 -22.01 -8.80
CA CYS A 160 -25.84 -20.75 -9.34
C CYS A 160 -25.70 -19.64 -8.30
N VAL A 161 -25.08 -18.54 -8.69
CA VAL A 161 -24.92 -17.32 -7.88
C VAL A 161 -25.58 -16.15 -8.58
N ARG A 162 -26.12 -15.21 -7.81
CA ARG A 162 -26.72 -13.99 -8.35
C ARG A 162 -25.65 -13.16 -9.07
N CYS A 163 -26.00 -12.64 -10.23
CA CYS A 163 -25.15 -11.74 -11.01
C CYS A 163 -24.96 -10.41 -10.29
N GLN A 164 -23.85 -9.73 -10.59
CA GLN A 164 -23.54 -8.47 -9.94
C GLN A 164 -24.63 -7.41 -10.28
N GLU A 165 -25.02 -6.63 -9.27
CA GLU A 165 -26.17 -5.72 -9.32
C GLU A 165 -26.13 -4.70 -10.48
N SER A 166 -24.96 -4.24 -10.90
CA SER A 166 -24.83 -3.28 -12.02
C SER A 166 -25.29 -3.87 -13.35
N PHE A 167 -25.14 -5.18 -13.57
CA PHE A 167 -25.68 -5.83 -14.76
C PHE A 167 -27.20 -5.82 -14.73
N ILE A 168 -27.78 -6.16 -13.57
CA ILE A 168 -29.23 -6.19 -13.38
C ILE A 168 -29.82 -4.79 -13.57
N ASN A 169 -29.22 -3.77 -12.93
CA ASN A 169 -29.71 -2.39 -13.01
C ASN A 169 -29.55 -1.77 -14.40
N THR A 170 -28.58 -2.22 -15.19
CA THR A 170 -28.27 -1.63 -16.51
C THR A 170 -28.99 -2.34 -17.66
N SER A 171 -29.02 -3.68 -17.65
CA SER A 171 -29.53 -4.48 -18.77
C SER A 171 -30.65 -5.44 -18.41
N LEU A 172 -31.09 -5.48 -17.14
CA LEU A 172 -32.04 -6.47 -16.62
C LEU A 172 -31.61 -7.90 -17.01
N SER A 173 -30.31 -8.16 -16.96
CA SER A 173 -29.71 -9.43 -17.38
C SER A 173 -28.37 -9.64 -16.67
N CYS A 174 -27.82 -10.84 -16.78
CA CYS A 174 -26.45 -11.15 -16.39
C CYS A 174 -25.43 -10.84 -17.49
N VAL A 175 -25.90 -10.39 -18.66
CA VAL A 175 -25.07 -9.97 -19.78
C VAL A 175 -25.18 -8.45 -19.91
N CYS A 176 -24.06 -7.76 -20.04
CA CYS A 176 -24.08 -6.30 -20.07
C CYS A 176 -24.84 -5.74 -21.29
N GLY A 177 -24.89 -6.49 -22.40
CA GLY A 177 -25.60 -6.10 -23.61
C GLY A 177 -24.81 -5.14 -24.50
N GLN A 178 -25.26 -4.98 -25.75
CA GLN A 178 -24.60 -4.07 -26.70
C GLN A 178 -24.90 -2.61 -26.37
N GLY A 179 -23.90 -1.75 -26.49
CA GLY A 179 -23.98 -0.32 -26.18
C GLY A 179 -23.60 0.04 -24.74
N ASN A 180 -23.73 -0.90 -23.79
CA ASN A 180 -23.25 -0.73 -22.42
C ASN A 180 -21.75 -1.02 -22.30
N ILE A 181 -21.12 -0.47 -21.27
CA ILE A 181 -19.67 -0.55 -21.07
C ILE A 181 -19.36 -1.53 -19.94
N ILE A 182 -18.56 -2.56 -20.25
CA ILE A 182 -18.01 -3.48 -19.24
C ILE A 182 -16.67 -2.95 -18.78
N ALA A 183 -16.54 -2.68 -17.47
CA ALA A 183 -15.28 -2.26 -16.87
C ALA A 183 -15.14 -2.82 -15.45
N GLY A 184 -13.96 -3.38 -15.13
CA GLY A 184 -13.67 -3.88 -13.78
C GLY A 184 -14.64 -4.94 -13.26
N GLY A 185 -15.25 -5.74 -14.16
CA GLY A 185 -16.25 -6.74 -13.80
C GLY A 185 -17.64 -6.15 -13.46
N LEU A 186 -17.88 -4.89 -13.81
CA LEU A 186 -19.16 -4.19 -13.68
C LEU A 186 -19.69 -3.80 -15.06
N CYS A 187 -21.00 -3.59 -15.15
CA CYS A 187 -21.70 -3.12 -16.34
C CYS A 187 -22.24 -1.71 -16.10
N PHE A 188 -21.98 -0.80 -17.03
CA PHE A 188 -22.40 0.58 -16.94
C PHE A 188 -23.20 1.00 -18.17
N PRO A 189 -24.24 1.83 -18.02
CA PRO A 189 -24.88 2.46 -19.17
C PRO A 189 -23.91 3.40 -19.88
N PRO A 190 -24.17 3.76 -21.15
CA PRO A 190 -23.44 4.82 -21.83
C PRO A 190 -23.41 6.09 -20.98
N SER A 191 -22.25 6.74 -20.91
CA SER A 191 -22.07 7.97 -20.14
C SER A 191 -21.15 8.93 -20.90
N ASN A 192 -21.00 10.16 -20.37
CA ASN A 192 -20.10 11.15 -20.94
C ASN A 192 -18.62 10.89 -20.62
N LEU A 193 -18.27 9.72 -20.05
CA LEU A 193 -16.89 9.33 -19.87
C LEU A 193 -16.27 8.86 -21.19
N PRO A 194 -14.96 9.09 -21.40
CA PRO A 194 -14.22 8.48 -22.50
C PRO A 194 -14.37 6.96 -22.49
N THR A 195 -14.59 6.36 -23.67
CA THR A 195 -14.71 4.89 -23.83
C THR A 195 -13.40 4.15 -23.63
N SER A 196 -12.27 4.83 -23.78
CA SER A 196 -10.93 4.32 -23.49
C SER A 196 -10.25 5.17 -22.43
N VAL A 197 -9.58 4.51 -21.48
CA VAL A 197 -8.85 5.16 -20.39
C VAL A 197 -7.36 4.90 -20.52
N ALA A 198 -6.55 5.90 -20.16
CA ALA A 198 -5.10 5.78 -20.13
C ALA A 198 -4.67 5.04 -18.86
N THR A 199 -4.36 3.75 -19.01
CA THR A 199 -3.97 2.85 -17.91
C THR A 199 -2.47 2.85 -17.64
N ALA A 200 -1.68 3.50 -18.51
CA ALA A 200 -0.25 3.64 -18.33
C ALA A 200 0.05 4.79 -17.34
N VAL A 201 0.86 4.48 -16.33
CA VAL A 201 1.29 5.44 -15.31
C VAL A 201 2.64 6.03 -15.70
N SER A 202 2.73 7.36 -15.70
CA SER A 202 3.94 8.08 -16.08
C SER A 202 4.95 8.12 -14.95
N PHE A 203 6.17 7.63 -15.22
CA PHE A 203 7.35 7.74 -14.35
C PHE A 203 8.31 8.77 -14.95
N ALA A 204 7.93 10.04 -14.83
CA ALA A 204 8.56 11.14 -15.55
C ALA A 204 10.07 11.28 -15.33
N GLN A 205 10.57 10.94 -14.14
CA GLN A 205 12.02 10.97 -13.87
C GLN A 205 12.80 9.92 -14.67
N LEU A 206 12.14 8.82 -15.03
CA LEU A 206 12.72 7.75 -15.86
C LEU A 206 12.42 7.93 -17.34
N GLY A 207 11.53 8.86 -17.71
CA GLY A 207 11.20 9.17 -19.10
C GLY A 207 10.34 8.13 -19.82
N TYR A 208 9.66 7.22 -19.11
CA TYR A 208 8.72 6.28 -19.71
C TYR A 208 7.50 5.99 -18.83
N ALA A 209 6.48 5.39 -19.45
CA ALA A 209 5.23 5.00 -18.79
C ALA A 209 5.13 3.48 -18.66
N VAL A 210 4.51 3.01 -17.57
CA VAL A 210 4.30 1.58 -17.31
C VAL A 210 2.81 1.25 -17.49
N PRO A 211 2.44 0.26 -18.33
CA PRO A 211 1.05 -0.19 -18.46
C PRO A 211 0.61 -0.89 -17.17
N SER A 212 -0.05 -0.17 -16.29
CA SER A 212 -0.34 -0.65 -14.94
C SER A 212 -1.52 -1.63 -14.93
N VAL A 213 -1.32 -2.84 -14.40
CA VAL A 213 -2.41 -3.81 -14.19
C VAL A 213 -3.44 -3.30 -13.17
N TRP A 214 -3.01 -2.48 -12.21
CA TRP A 214 -3.91 -1.85 -11.24
C TRP A 214 -4.86 -0.86 -11.93
N PHE A 215 -4.31 0.05 -12.75
CA PHE A 215 -5.13 1.02 -13.47
C PHE A 215 -6.00 0.33 -14.54
N SER A 216 -5.45 -0.66 -15.24
CA SER A 216 -6.21 -1.45 -16.23
C SER A 216 -7.46 -2.10 -15.64
N LYS A 217 -7.36 -2.64 -14.42
CA LYS A 217 -8.50 -3.29 -13.76
C LYS A 217 -9.48 -2.31 -13.12
N ASN A 218 -9.01 -1.18 -12.59
CA ASN A 218 -9.81 -0.36 -11.67
C ASN A 218 -10.12 1.05 -12.16
N LEU A 219 -9.39 1.62 -13.12
CA LEU A 219 -9.51 3.03 -13.46
C LEU A 219 -10.89 3.35 -14.05
N HIS A 220 -11.27 2.65 -15.12
CA HIS A 220 -12.53 2.91 -15.79
C HIS A 220 -13.74 2.60 -14.90
N SER A 221 -13.71 1.47 -14.18
CA SER A 221 -14.81 1.09 -13.29
C SER A 221 -14.97 2.07 -12.12
N SER A 222 -13.87 2.55 -11.55
CA SER A 222 -13.90 3.55 -10.47
C SER A 222 -14.46 4.89 -10.97
N ALA A 223 -14.03 5.33 -12.16
CA ALA A 223 -14.55 6.55 -12.77
C ALA A 223 -16.05 6.44 -13.10
N ALA A 224 -16.46 5.34 -13.74
CA ALA A 224 -17.87 5.12 -14.10
C ALA A 224 -18.77 4.99 -12.86
N ALA A 225 -18.36 4.20 -11.86
CA ALA A 225 -19.12 4.06 -10.62
C ALA A 225 -19.19 5.39 -9.83
N CYS A 226 -18.12 6.19 -9.87
CA CYS A 226 -18.11 7.51 -9.26
C CYS A 226 -19.08 8.48 -9.94
N LEU A 227 -19.11 8.50 -11.28
CA LEU A 227 -19.99 9.39 -12.04
C LEU A 227 -21.46 8.95 -11.98
N ILE A 228 -21.72 7.68 -12.26
CA ILE A 228 -23.08 7.18 -12.52
C ILE A 228 -23.81 6.89 -11.20
N PHE A 229 -23.11 6.31 -10.23
CA PHE A 229 -23.73 5.87 -8.97
C PHE A 229 -23.36 6.75 -7.77
N SER A 230 -22.56 7.81 -7.96
CA SER A 230 -22.01 8.61 -6.85
C SER A 230 -21.36 7.74 -5.77
N ASN A 231 -20.75 6.62 -6.17
CA ASN A 231 -20.17 5.67 -5.23
C ASN A 231 -18.91 6.29 -4.60
N LEU A 232 -19.00 6.64 -3.32
CA LEU A 232 -17.95 7.37 -2.61
C LEU A 232 -16.62 6.61 -2.59
N THR A 233 -16.64 5.30 -2.36
CA THR A 233 -15.42 4.47 -2.37
C THR A 233 -14.76 4.47 -3.75
N ALA A 234 -15.55 4.34 -4.82
CA ALA A 234 -15.05 4.42 -6.20
C ALA A 234 -14.47 5.81 -6.52
N CYS A 235 -15.12 6.88 -6.05
CA CYS A 235 -14.61 8.24 -6.18
C CYS A 235 -13.30 8.46 -5.41
N GLN A 236 -13.16 7.86 -4.22
CA GLN A 236 -11.91 7.86 -3.45
C GLN A 236 -10.81 7.06 -4.17
N ALA A 237 -11.15 5.91 -4.75
CA ALA A 237 -10.21 5.09 -5.54
C ALA A 237 -9.69 5.85 -6.76
N LEU A 238 -10.58 6.54 -7.49
CA LEU A 238 -10.21 7.41 -8.60
C LEU A 238 -9.29 8.54 -8.14
N GLY A 239 -9.61 9.18 -7.01
CA GLY A 239 -8.74 10.19 -6.41
C GLY A 239 -7.35 9.65 -6.08
N ASN A 240 -7.27 8.46 -5.49
CA ASN A 240 -6.00 7.79 -5.18
C ASN A 240 -5.20 7.46 -6.44
N MET A 241 -5.85 7.04 -7.53
CA MET A 241 -5.18 6.87 -8.83
C MET A 241 -4.66 8.19 -9.41
N CYS A 242 -5.37 9.31 -9.20
CA CYS A 242 -4.85 10.63 -9.58
C CYS A 242 -3.63 11.03 -8.71
N VAL A 243 -3.64 10.72 -7.41
CA VAL A 243 -2.49 10.93 -6.52
C VAL A 243 -1.28 10.10 -6.98
N MET A 244 -1.49 8.83 -7.36
CA MET A 244 -0.45 7.97 -7.95
C MET A 244 0.15 8.56 -9.24
N ASN A 245 -0.64 9.33 -10.01
CA ASN A 245 -0.20 10.15 -11.15
C ASN A 245 0.36 11.54 -10.74
N MET A 246 0.81 11.70 -9.49
CA MET A 246 1.40 12.94 -8.96
C MET A 246 0.46 14.15 -8.98
N HIS A 247 -0.85 13.93 -9.01
CA HIS A 247 -1.86 14.98 -9.24
C HIS A 247 -1.66 15.73 -10.56
N SER A 248 -0.87 15.16 -11.47
CA SER A 248 -0.47 15.86 -12.68
C SER A 248 -1.68 16.07 -13.58
N PHE A 249 -1.77 17.27 -14.12
CA PHE A 249 -2.83 17.67 -15.01
C PHE A 249 -2.27 17.91 -16.40
N SER A 250 -2.95 17.42 -17.43
CA SER A 250 -2.59 17.65 -18.81
C SER A 250 -3.86 17.85 -19.66
N SER A 251 -3.69 18.09 -20.95
CA SER A 251 -4.80 18.07 -21.91
C SER A 251 -5.42 16.68 -22.11
N ILE A 252 -4.77 15.62 -21.61
CA ILE A 252 -5.29 14.25 -21.65
C ILE A 252 -6.42 14.12 -20.63
N THR A 253 -7.63 13.94 -21.12
CA THR A 253 -8.83 13.85 -20.27
C THR A 253 -9.16 12.42 -19.82
N ASN A 254 -8.51 11.42 -20.37
CA ASN A 254 -8.81 10.01 -20.11
C ASN A 254 -7.82 9.29 -19.18
N ASP A 255 -6.84 10.00 -18.59
CA ASP A 255 -6.03 9.49 -17.48
C ASP A 255 -6.76 9.68 -16.13
N ALA A 256 -6.17 9.21 -15.04
CA ALA A 256 -6.82 9.28 -13.73
C ALA A 256 -7.18 10.70 -13.26
N CYS A 257 -6.31 11.69 -13.49
CA CYS A 257 -6.58 13.07 -13.07
C CYS A 257 -7.50 13.79 -14.05
N GLY A 258 -7.44 13.48 -15.34
CA GLY A 258 -8.37 13.94 -16.36
C GLY A 258 -9.80 13.45 -16.11
N LEU A 259 -9.95 12.16 -15.79
CA LEU A 259 -11.24 11.57 -15.42
C LEU A 259 -11.77 12.18 -14.11
N PHE A 260 -10.91 12.31 -13.10
CA PHE A 260 -11.26 12.97 -11.84
C PHE A 260 -11.81 14.39 -12.08
N ASN A 261 -11.13 15.19 -12.89
CA ASN A 261 -11.56 16.56 -13.20
C ASN A 261 -12.82 16.61 -14.07
N THR A 262 -12.98 15.66 -15.00
CA THR A 262 -14.19 15.52 -15.81
C THR A 262 -15.41 15.28 -14.92
N ILE A 263 -15.30 14.34 -13.96
CA ILE A 263 -16.37 14.03 -13.02
C ILE A 263 -16.59 15.20 -12.06
N PHE A 264 -15.55 15.86 -11.57
CA PHE A 264 -15.64 17.04 -10.72
C PHE A 264 -16.49 18.16 -11.35
N ARG A 265 -16.34 18.37 -12.67
CA ARG A 265 -17.14 19.33 -13.45
C ARG A 265 -18.56 18.82 -13.68
N ALA A 266 -18.71 17.56 -14.08
CA ALA A 266 -20.02 16.94 -14.37
C ALA A 266 -20.93 16.88 -13.13
N THR A 267 -20.35 16.82 -11.93
CA THR A 267 -21.08 16.66 -10.66
C THR A 267 -21.19 17.97 -9.87
N ALA A 268 -20.96 19.12 -10.51
CA ALA A 268 -21.09 20.44 -9.86
C ALA A 268 -22.47 20.68 -9.24
N ALA A 269 -23.54 20.11 -9.82
CA ALA A 269 -24.90 20.21 -9.31
C ALA A 269 -25.12 19.51 -7.95
N LEU A 270 -24.22 18.60 -7.53
CA LEU A 270 -24.27 17.92 -6.23
C LEU A 270 -23.79 18.80 -5.06
N GLY A 271 -23.34 20.02 -5.35
CA GLY A 271 -22.88 20.98 -4.35
C GLY A 271 -21.48 20.72 -3.83
N SER A 272 -21.10 21.56 -2.86
CA SER A 272 -19.81 21.51 -2.16
C SER A 272 -19.96 21.08 -0.71
N VAL A 273 -18.90 20.50 -0.16
CA VAL A 273 -18.81 20.09 1.24
C VAL A 273 -18.18 21.21 2.05
N GLN A 274 -18.78 21.57 3.19
CA GLN A 274 -18.24 22.54 4.16
C GLN A 274 -17.91 23.91 3.53
N ASP A 275 -18.72 24.37 2.56
CA ASP A 275 -18.51 25.61 1.80
C ASP A 275 -17.16 25.70 1.05
N ILE A 276 -16.48 24.56 0.85
CA ILE A 276 -15.23 24.48 0.10
C ILE A 276 -15.55 24.22 -1.37
N SER A 277 -15.43 25.24 -2.22
CA SER A 277 -15.78 25.17 -3.66
C SER A 277 -15.04 24.08 -4.45
N TYR A 278 -13.88 23.64 -3.94
CA TYR A 278 -13.04 22.59 -4.52
C TYR A 278 -13.26 21.19 -3.91
N TRP A 279 -14.24 21.04 -3.01
CA TRP A 279 -14.63 19.77 -2.41
C TRP A 279 -16.07 19.40 -2.81
N ARG A 280 -16.24 18.45 -3.72
CA ARG A 280 -17.57 17.96 -4.13
C ARG A 280 -18.09 16.92 -3.14
N SER A 281 -19.40 16.84 -2.99
CA SER A 281 -20.08 15.88 -2.10
C SER A 281 -19.72 14.42 -2.39
N ASN A 282 -19.42 14.09 -3.65
CA ASN A 282 -19.11 12.73 -4.08
C ASN A 282 -17.60 12.47 -4.28
N LEU A 283 -16.73 13.47 -4.37
CA LEU A 283 -15.29 13.30 -4.67
C LEU A 283 -14.40 13.71 -3.48
N PRO A 284 -13.23 13.07 -3.32
CA PRO A 284 -12.21 13.59 -2.40
C PRO A 284 -11.75 14.98 -2.83
N TRP A 285 -11.47 15.84 -1.86
CA TRP A 285 -10.83 17.13 -2.12
C TRP A 285 -9.32 16.96 -2.34
N LEU A 286 -8.86 17.11 -3.58
CA LEU A 286 -7.46 16.93 -3.98
C LEU A 286 -6.71 18.22 -4.33
N TYR A 287 -7.38 19.33 -4.63
CA TYR A 287 -6.75 20.55 -5.16
C TYR A 287 -7.23 21.81 -4.41
N TYR A 288 -6.31 22.73 -4.08
CA TYR A 288 -6.63 24.06 -3.50
C TYR A 288 -6.80 25.12 -4.60
N GLY A 289 -7.62 24.81 -5.61
CA GLY A 289 -7.78 25.66 -6.77
C GLY A 289 -8.20 24.86 -8.00
N ASP A 290 -8.63 25.59 -9.02
CA ASP A 290 -8.88 25.08 -10.37
C ASP A 290 -7.68 25.25 -11.30
N GLN A 291 -6.68 26.04 -10.90
CA GLN A 291 -5.47 26.32 -11.66
C GLN A 291 -4.28 26.68 -10.75
N PRO A 292 -3.04 26.59 -11.27
CA PRO A 292 -1.85 27.07 -10.56
C PRO A 292 -1.92 28.57 -10.21
N GLY A 293 -1.19 28.97 -9.16
CA GLY A 293 -1.00 30.36 -8.76
C GLY A 293 -1.99 30.88 -7.71
N LEU A 294 -2.84 30.02 -7.17
CA LEU A 294 -3.77 30.35 -6.09
C LEU A 294 -3.22 30.01 -4.69
N ALA A 295 -1.98 29.54 -4.58
CA ALA A 295 -1.37 29.05 -3.35
C ALA A 295 -1.37 30.07 -2.20
N SER A 296 -1.19 31.37 -2.50
CA SER A 296 -1.20 32.44 -1.51
C SER A 296 -2.51 32.53 -0.72
N ARG A 297 -3.64 32.15 -1.34
CA ARG A 297 -4.97 32.18 -0.69
C ARG A 297 -5.09 31.16 0.44
N ALA A 298 -4.43 30.01 0.29
CA ALA A 298 -4.41 28.97 1.32
C ALA A 298 -3.32 29.18 2.37
N LEU A 299 -2.23 29.87 2.02
CA LEU A 299 -1.02 29.94 2.85
C LEU A 299 -0.79 31.30 3.53
N ARG A 300 -1.41 32.39 3.07
CA ARG A 300 -1.06 33.75 3.56
C ARG A 300 -2.25 34.67 3.88
N THR A 301 -3.48 34.23 3.64
CA THR A 301 -4.65 35.09 3.83
C THR A 301 -4.99 35.30 5.30
N GLU A 302 -4.99 34.24 6.11
CA GLU A 302 -5.36 34.32 7.52
C GLU A 302 -4.34 33.58 8.41
N ALA A 303 -4.04 34.18 9.55
CA ALA A 303 -3.25 33.54 10.59
C ALA A 303 -4.08 32.46 11.29
N LEU A 304 -3.41 31.41 11.79
CA LEU A 304 -4.09 30.42 12.61
C LEU A 304 -4.56 31.02 13.94
N PRO A 305 -5.74 30.60 14.43
CA PRO A 305 -6.24 31.07 15.73
C PRO A 305 -5.41 30.52 16.91
N VAL A 306 -4.61 29.48 16.69
CA VAL A 306 -3.68 28.93 17.69
C VAL A 306 -2.39 29.75 17.74
N ARG A 307 -1.93 30.05 18.95
CA ARG A 307 -0.66 30.74 19.20
C ARG A 307 0.33 29.81 19.87
N PHE A 308 1.58 29.87 19.42
CA PHE A 308 2.69 29.12 20.02
C PHE A 308 3.50 30.02 20.96
N SER A 309 3.91 29.47 22.10
CA SER A 309 4.67 30.20 23.10
C SER A 309 5.55 29.27 23.91
N PHE A 310 6.77 29.74 24.21
CA PHE A 310 7.74 29.03 25.04
C PHE A 310 7.67 29.41 26.52
N LYS A 311 6.82 30.39 26.89
CA LYS A 311 6.91 31.09 28.18
C LYS A 311 5.71 30.84 29.10
N GLY A 312 6.03 30.52 30.37
CA GLY A 312 5.12 30.63 31.52
C GLY A 312 3.85 29.77 31.42
N ALA A 313 2.76 30.27 32.02
CA ALA A 313 1.45 29.62 32.01
C ALA A 313 0.82 29.52 30.61
N ASN A 314 1.29 30.33 29.65
CA ASN A 314 0.83 30.32 28.26
C ASN A 314 1.70 29.43 27.36
N LYS A 315 2.50 28.52 27.93
CA LYS A 315 3.36 27.64 27.15
C LYS A 315 2.52 26.72 26.26
N ASN A 316 2.68 26.88 24.96
CA ASN A 316 2.11 26.01 23.94
C ASN A 316 3.16 25.76 22.86
N THR A 317 3.75 24.58 22.86
CA THR A 317 4.78 24.18 21.90
C THR A 317 4.41 22.91 21.16
N ASN A 318 3.21 22.37 21.36
CA ASN A 318 2.83 21.09 20.78
C ASN A 318 2.16 21.28 19.43
N VAL A 319 2.69 20.63 18.40
CA VAL A 319 2.12 20.63 17.05
C VAL A 319 1.43 19.29 16.82
N ASN A 320 0.10 19.28 16.84
CA ASN A 320 -0.66 18.05 16.63
C ASN A 320 -1.10 17.93 15.18
N PHE A 321 -0.77 16.81 14.56
CA PHE A 321 -1.29 16.44 13.25
C PHE A 321 -2.04 15.10 13.33
N VAL A 322 -3.12 15.00 12.58
CA VAL A 322 -3.88 13.77 12.37
C VAL A 322 -4.06 13.56 10.88
N ALA A 323 -4.03 12.30 10.44
CA ALA A 323 -4.24 11.92 9.06
C ALA A 323 -5.51 11.07 8.93
N ALA A 324 -6.33 11.36 7.93
CA ALA A 324 -7.32 10.39 7.44
C ALA A 324 -6.61 9.44 6.46
N VAL A 325 -6.66 8.14 6.74
CA VAL A 325 -5.90 7.11 6.01
C VAL A 325 -6.84 6.30 5.12
N TYR A 326 -6.45 6.12 3.86
CA TYR A 326 -7.19 5.37 2.86
C TYR A 326 -6.31 4.29 2.21
N ASN A 327 -6.91 3.17 1.82
CA ASN A 327 -6.23 2.18 0.98
C ASN A 327 -6.31 2.55 -0.53
N ALA A 328 -5.61 1.81 -1.39
CA ALA A 328 -5.65 2.03 -2.83
C ALA A 328 -7.06 1.92 -3.46
N ARG A 329 -7.97 1.16 -2.83
CA ARG A 329 -9.35 0.91 -3.28
C ARG A 329 -10.31 2.03 -2.87
N GLY A 330 -9.84 3.02 -2.14
CA GLY A 330 -10.64 4.17 -1.71
C GLY A 330 -11.35 3.99 -0.37
N ASP A 331 -11.13 2.88 0.33
CA ASP A 331 -11.73 2.66 1.66
C ASP A 331 -11.02 3.53 2.69
N PHE A 332 -11.82 4.22 3.51
CA PHE A 332 -11.33 4.85 4.73
C PHE A 332 -10.96 3.78 5.75
N LEU A 333 -9.72 3.82 6.24
CA LEU A 333 -9.21 2.84 7.20
C LEU A 333 -9.32 3.37 8.63
N LYS A 334 -8.75 4.55 8.89
CA LYS A 334 -8.64 5.11 10.24
C LYS A 334 -8.28 6.58 10.22
N TRP A 335 -8.56 7.24 11.35
CA TRP A 335 -7.84 8.43 11.77
C TRP A 335 -6.55 8.00 12.46
N GLU A 336 -5.44 8.63 12.09
CA GLU A 336 -4.13 8.25 12.59
C GLU A 336 -3.37 9.49 13.09
N THR A 337 -2.94 9.46 14.34
CA THR A 337 -2.08 10.51 14.90
C THR A 337 -0.71 10.46 14.24
N VAL A 338 -0.24 11.61 13.79
CA VAL A 338 1.06 11.75 13.14
C VAL A 338 2.11 12.07 14.21
N GLY A 339 3.21 11.33 14.22
CA GLY A 339 4.25 11.46 15.24
C GLY A 339 5.02 10.19 15.57
N GLU A 340 4.50 9.03 15.18
CA GLU A 340 5.04 7.71 15.53
C GLU A 340 5.74 7.00 14.37
N GLY A 341 6.28 7.76 13.41
CA GLY A 341 6.96 7.21 12.23
C GLY A 341 6.12 7.20 10.95
N ASN A 342 4.83 7.54 11.02
CA ASN A 342 3.88 7.31 9.93
C ASN A 342 4.18 8.14 8.66
N LEU A 343 4.79 9.31 8.83
CA LEU A 343 5.31 10.15 7.74
C LEU A 343 6.85 10.18 7.68
N GLN A 344 7.52 9.42 8.55
CA GLN A 344 8.98 9.37 8.66
C GLN A 344 9.45 7.97 8.29
N LEU A 345 9.87 7.78 7.03
CA LEU A 345 10.35 6.48 6.56
C LEU A 345 11.61 6.00 7.28
N CYS A 346 12.39 6.91 7.84
CA CYS A 346 13.61 6.58 8.56
C CYS A 346 13.29 6.02 9.95
N PRO A 347 13.80 4.82 10.30
CA PRO A 347 13.63 4.27 11.63
C PRO A 347 14.43 5.09 12.64
N ASP A 348 13.81 5.44 13.77
CA ASP A 348 14.46 6.05 14.93
C ASP A 348 13.64 5.75 16.20
N THR A 349 14.13 6.20 17.35
CA THR A 349 13.41 6.14 18.61
C THR A 349 12.17 7.04 18.57
N ALA A 350 11.07 6.58 19.18
CA ALA A 350 9.83 7.36 19.26
C ALA A 350 10.05 8.77 19.86
N THR A 351 10.97 8.91 20.82
CA THR A 351 11.33 10.21 21.42
C THR A 351 11.93 11.17 20.40
N ARG A 352 12.85 10.71 19.53
CA ARG A 352 13.45 11.56 18.49
C ARG A 352 12.45 11.89 17.39
N MET A 353 11.63 10.92 16.96
CA MET A 353 10.60 11.16 15.95
C MET A 353 9.55 12.19 16.42
N ARG A 354 9.14 12.11 17.70
CA ARG A 354 8.20 13.07 18.30
C ARG A 354 8.80 14.47 18.49
N ALA A 355 10.11 14.60 18.61
CA ALA A 355 10.77 15.91 18.73
C ALA A 355 10.52 16.80 17.52
N ALA A 356 10.27 16.22 16.34
CA ALA A 356 9.87 16.96 15.15
C ALA A 356 8.62 17.82 15.39
N TYR A 357 7.68 17.36 16.22
CA TYR A 357 6.38 18.00 16.42
C TYR A 357 6.36 18.97 17.61
N THR A 358 7.54 19.45 18.01
CA THR A 358 7.69 20.53 18.99
C THR A 358 7.95 21.85 18.25
N PHE A 359 7.02 22.80 18.38
CA PHE A 359 7.10 24.11 17.76
C PHE A 359 8.44 24.80 18.05
N GLY A 360 9.08 25.34 17.00
CA GLY A 360 10.38 26.00 17.07
C GLY A 360 11.60 25.09 17.19
N THR A 361 11.43 23.77 17.15
CA THR A 361 12.55 22.82 17.06
C THR A 361 12.82 22.48 15.60
N ALA A 362 13.91 23.00 15.03
CA ALA A 362 14.36 22.57 13.71
C ALA A 362 14.72 21.09 13.77
N TYR A 363 14.07 20.27 12.95
CA TYR A 363 14.24 18.83 12.94
C TYR A 363 14.60 18.37 11.54
N GLN A 364 15.58 17.48 11.43
CA GLN A 364 15.94 16.83 10.18
C GLN A 364 16.36 15.39 10.45
N GLN A 365 15.91 14.48 9.61
CA GLN A 365 16.24 13.07 9.64
C GLN A 365 16.49 12.60 8.21
N ASN A 366 17.63 11.94 8.00
CA ASN A 366 18.01 11.38 6.71
C ASN A 366 18.52 9.94 6.91
N CYS A 367 18.19 9.03 6.01
CA CYS A 367 18.68 7.66 6.03
C CYS A 367 18.60 7.02 4.64
N ILE A 368 19.16 5.81 4.53
CA ILE A 368 19.13 5.00 3.33
C ILE A 368 18.31 3.74 3.62
N ILE A 369 17.36 3.41 2.76
CA ILE A 369 16.48 2.25 2.90
C ILE A 369 16.68 1.31 1.71
N SER A 370 16.85 0.01 1.98
CA SER A 370 16.91 -1.00 0.93
C SER A 370 15.57 -1.15 0.21
N VAL A 371 15.60 -1.33 -1.11
CA VAL A 371 14.39 -1.58 -1.93
C VAL A 371 13.66 -2.84 -1.50
N SER A 372 14.37 -3.89 -1.09
CA SER A 372 13.79 -5.12 -0.52
C SER A 372 12.85 -4.84 0.66
N LYS A 373 13.31 -4.03 1.62
CA LYS A 373 12.53 -3.58 2.78
C LYS A 373 11.30 -2.77 2.36
N LEU A 374 11.43 -1.85 1.40
CA LEU A 374 10.28 -1.07 0.91
C LEU A 374 9.19 -1.98 0.30
N LEU A 375 9.59 -2.99 -0.48
CA LEU A 375 8.63 -3.94 -1.08
C LEU A 375 7.97 -4.84 -0.02
N GLN A 376 8.67 -5.14 1.07
CA GLN A 376 8.15 -5.96 2.18
C GLN A 376 7.18 -5.16 3.05
N ASP A 377 7.58 -3.94 3.45
CA ASP A 377 6.82 -3.11 4.40
C ASP A 377 5.62 -2.42 3.72
N PHE A 378 5.71 -2.18 2.40
CA PHE A 378 4.68 -1.49 1.62
C PHE A 378 4.16 -2.36 0.46
N SER A 379 3.41 -3.41 0.82
CA SER A 379 2.77 -4.28 -0.17
C SER A 379 1.77 -3.55 -1.07
N GLU A 380 1.10 -2.53 -0.53
CA GLU A 380 0.19 -1.60 -1.21
C GLU A 380 0.32 -0.16 -0.64
N PRO A 381 0.08 0.88 -1.45
CA PRO A 381 0.13 2.26 -0.98
C PRO A 381 -1.03 2.59 -0.04
N LEU A 382 -0.71 3.28 1.05
CA LEU A 382 -1.66 4.00 1.89
C LEU A 382 -1.61 5.49 1.57
N PHE A 383 -2.78 6.12 1.60
CA PHE A 383 -2.97 7.53 1.26
C PHE A 383 -3.40 8.32 2.49
N TYR A 384 -2.81 9.49 2.70
CA TYR A 384 -2.95 10.29 3.92
C TYR A 384 -3.42 11.70 3.58
N ASP A 385 -4.62 12.06 4.04
CA ASP A 385 -5.06 13.45 4.09
C ASP A 385 -4.66 14.04 5.44
N LEU A 386 -3.68 14.95 5.43
CA LEU A 386 -3.13 15.54 6.64
C LEU A 386 -3.97 16.73 7.14
N PHE A 387 -4.22 16.75 8.45
CA PHE A 387 -4.89 17.84 9.15
C PHE A 387 -4.06 18.26 10.36
N MET A 388 -3.98 19.57 10.60
CA MET A 388 -3.52 20.11 11.86
C MET A 388 -4.69 20.16 12.85
N ASP A 389 -4.49 19.59 14.02
CA ASP A 389 -5.48 19.53 15.09
C ASP A 389 -5.22 20.65 16.10
N PHE A 390 -6.22 21.49 16.32
CA PHE A 390 -6.13 22.61 17.25
C PHE A 390 -7.49 22.87 17.92
N SER A 391 -7.45 23.46 19.10
CA SER A 391 -8.66 23.88 19.82
C SER A 391 -8.83 25.39 19.73
N VAL A 392 -10.07 25.84 19.58
CA VAL A 392 -10.44 27.27 19.61
C VAL A 392 -11.29 27.54 20.84
N GLY A 393 -10.95 28.54 21.65
CA GLY A 393 -11.75 28.95 22.82
C GLY A 393 -11.94 27.84 23.84
N ASP A 394 -13.20 27.55 24.21
CA ASP A 394 -13.64 26.65 25.28
C ASP A 394 -13.43 25.14 24.98
N GLY A 395 -12.48 24.79 24.13
CA GLY A 395 -12.08 23.39 23.88
C GLY A 395 -12.72 22.73 22.67
N GLU A 396 -13.42 23.47 21.79
CA GLU A 396 -13.88 22.91 20.52
C GLU A 396 -12.69 22.54 19.62
N ARG A 397 -12.56 21.24 19.38
CA ARG A 397 -11.54 20.65 18.50
C ARG A 397 -11.86 20.97 17.05
N LYS A 398 -10.89 21.52 16.31
CA LYS A 398 -10.99 21.86 14.89
C LYS A 398 -9.82 21.25 14.12
N LEU A 399 -10.10 20.88 12.87
CA LEU A 399 -9.13 20.32 11.95
C LEU A 399 -8.90 21.29 10.80
N LEU A 400 -7.66 21.72 10.62
CA LEU A 400 -7.23 22.49 9.46
C LEU A 400 -6.61 21.53 8.46
N ALA A 401 -7.18 21.42 7.26
CA ALA A 401 -6.55 20.69 6.18
C ALA A 401 -5.20 21.33 5.82
N VAL A 402 -4.13 20.54 5.82
CA VAL A 402 -2.77 21.03 5.52
C VAL A 402 -2.58 21.01 4.00
N PRO A 403 -2.22 22.13 3.35
CA PRO A 403 -1.90 22.14 1.93
C PRO A 403 -0.61 21.38 1.59
N LEU A 404 -0.61 20.71 0.44
CA LEU A 404 0.52 19.92 -0.06
C LEU A 404 1.15 20.58 -1.29
N LEU A 405 2.47 20.80 -1.24
CA LEU A 405 3.31 21.14 -2.37
C LEU A 405 4.00 19.88 -2.92
N ASN A 406 3.39 19.24 -3.91
CA ASN A 406 4.00 18.10 -4.60
C ASN A 406 5.00 18.58 -5.66
N LEU A 407 6.29 18.37 -5.42
CA LEU A 407 7.39 18.81 -6.31
C LEU A 407 7.44 18.04 -7.64
N ASN A 408 6.74 16.91 -7.72
CA ASN A 408 6.65 16.07 -8.93
C ASN A 408 5.38 16.36 -9.75
N LEU A 409 4.51 17.27 -9.30
CA LEU A 409 3.29 17.64 -10.02
C LEU A 409 3.65 18.36 -11.32
N GLN A 410 3.12 17.85 -12.43
CA GLN A 410 3.19 18.53 -13.72
C GLN A 410 1.85 19.13 -14.09
N TYR A 411 1.87 20.35 -14.62
CA TYR A 411 0.72 20.99 -15.25
C TYR A 411 1.08 21.27 -16.71
N ASN A 412 0.40 20.62 -17.65
CA ASN A 412 0.71 20.66 -19.08
C ASN A 412 2.19 20.34 -19.39
N GLY A 413 2.73 19.32 -18.71
CA GLY A 413 4.10 18.85 -18.89
C GLY A 413 5.18 19.69 -18.19
N GLN A 414 4.81 20.72 -17.44
CA GLN A 414 5.74 21.60 -16.71
C GLN A 414 5.66 21.37 -15.20
N PHE A 415 6.80 21.28 -14.51
CA PHE A 415 6.86 21.15 -13.05
C PHE A 415 6.60 22.50 -12.37
N VAL A 416 5.34 22.77 -12.04
CA VAL A 416 4.90 24.08 -11.51
C VAL A 416 5.30 24.35 -10.05
N ASN A 417 5.66 23.29 -9.31
CA ASN A 417 5.93 23.36 -7.87
C ASN A 417 7.42 23.38 -7.49
N GLN A 418 8.35 23.34 -8.45
CA GLN A 418 9.80 23.29 -8.16
C GLN A 418 10.45 24.67 -7.94
N GLY A 419 9.84 25.75 -8.45
CA GLY A 419 10.37 27.11 -8.28
C GLY A 419 10.02 27.71 -6.91
N GLY A 420 10.80 28.69 -6.45
CA GLY A 420 10.52 29.41 -5.19
C GLY A 420 9.38 30.44 -5.26
N ASN A 421 8.81 30.69 -6.44
CA ASN A 421 7.72 31.63 -6.62
C ASN A 421 6.37 30.97 -6.33
N MET A 422 5.79 31.29 -5.16
CA MET A 422 4.49 30.79 -4.72
C MET A 422 3.34 31.09 -5.70
N ASN A 423 3.46 32.13 -6.53
CA ASN A 423 2.45 32.45 -7.55
C ASN A 423 2.43 31.47 -8.73
N ASN A 424 3.37 30.53 -8.78
CA ASN A 424 3.35 29.44 -9.77
C ASN A 424 2.79 28.15 -9.18
N TRP A 425 2.71 28.03 -7.85
CA TRP A 425 2.42 26.77 -7.18
C TRP A 425 0.97 26.34 -7.40
N TYR A 426 0.79 25.04 -7.58
CA TYR A 426 -0.50 24.38 -7.52
C TYR A 426 -0.52 23.43 -6.32
N LEU A 427 -1.21 23.87 -5.27
CA LEU A 427 -1.29 23.12 -4.02
C LEU A 427 -2.35 22.02 -4.13
N THR A 428 -2.01 20.84 -3.64
CA THR A 428 -2.86 19.67 -3.63
C THR A 428 -3.13 19.20 -2.22
N ARG A 429 -3.80 18.06 -2.09
CA ARG A 429 -4.01 17.30 -0.85
C ARG A 429 -3.62 15.85 -1.12
N ARG A 430 -3.58 15.05 -0.07
CA ARG A 430 -3.30 13.61 -0.10
C ARG A 430 -1.88 13.25 -0.53
N ILE A 431 -1.17 12.53 0.32
CA ILE A 431 0.15 11.95 0.04
C ILE A 431 0.11 10.44 0.16
N PHE A 432 1.08 9.76 -0.43
CA PHE A 432 1.43 8.38 -0.08
C PHE A 432 2.94 8.30 0.18
N MET A 433 3.37 7.27 0.90
CA MET A 433 4.79 7.12 1.23
C MET A 433 5.54 6.30 0.18
N VAL A 434 4.95 5.18 -0.23
CA VAL A 434 5.53 4.26 -1.22
C VAL A 434 4.41 3.70 -2.08
N ASP A 435 4.55 3.82 -3.40
CA ASP A 435 3.69 3.18 -4.38
C ASP A 435 4.45 2.02 -5.03
N THR A 436 4.02 0.81 -4.68
CA THR A 436 4.50 -0.46 -5.23
C THR A 436 3.48 -1.12 -6.15
N LEU A 437 2.37 -0.43 -6.45
CA LEU A 437 1.20 -0.98 -7.12
C LEU A 437 1.09 -0.49 -8.57
N SER A 438 1.32 0.80 -8.81
CA SER A 438 1.19 1.41 -10.14
C SER A 438 2.20 0.86 -11.15
N GLY A 439 3.40 0.48 -10.72
CA GLY A 439 4.44 -0.06 -11.60
C GLY A 439 4.35 -1.57 -11.89
N ARG A 440 3.24 -2.25 -11.58
CA ARG A 440 3.03 -3.68 -11.90
C ARG A 440 2.36 -3.83 -13.28
N GLU A 441 2.93 -4.62 -14.19
CA GLU A 441 2.44 -4.73 -15.59
C GLU A 441 1.49 -5.91 -15.83
N SER A 442 1.86 -7.13 -15.41
CA SER A 442 1.17 -8.36 -15.82
C SER A 442 0.06 -8.79 -14.85
N THR A 443 0.41 -8.95 -13.58
CA THR A 443 -0.53 -9.39 -12.54
C THR A 443 -0.34 -8.55 -11.28
N LEU A 444 -1.38 -8.48 -10.44
CA LEU A 444 -1.27 -7.81 -9.15
C LEU A 444 -0.33 -8.55 -8.18
N ALA A 445 -0.06 -9.84 -8.39
CA ALA A 445 0.89 -10.60 -7.58
C ALA A 445 2.34 -10.44 -8.06
N ALA A 446 2.55 -9.97 -9.28
CA ALA A 446 3.88 -9.77 -9.84
C ALA A 446 4.63 -8.64 -9.11
N ARG A 447 5.96 -8.75 -9.07
CA ARG A 447 6.82 -7.68 -8.58
C ARG A 447 6.67 -6.44 -9.48
N PRO A 448 6.63 -5.22 -8.91
CA PRO A 448 6.62 -4.00 -9.71
C PRO A 448 7.93 -3.84 -10.49
N LYS A 449 7.83 -3.32 -11.71
CA LYS A 449 8.96 -2.88 -12.54
C LYS A 449 9.54 -1.56 -12.05
N VAL A 450 8.67 -0.67 -11.56
CA VAL A 450 9.04 0.63 -11.00
C VAL A 450 8.29 0.82 -9.69
N ILE A 451 8.95 1.38 -8.68
CA ILE A 451 8.29 1.89 -7.48
C ILE A 451 8.47 3.40 -7.38
N ARG A 452 7.54 4.08 -6.71
CA ARG A 452 7.65 5.51 -6.44
C ARG A 452 7.68 5.74 -4.93
N VAL A 453 8.69 6.46 -4.46
CA VAL A 453 8.96 6.63 -3.01
C VAL A 453 8.97 8.12 -2.68
N ALA A 454 8.31 8.52 -1.59
CA ALA A 454 8.42 9.87 -1.02
C ALA A 454 9.80 10.04 -0.38
N THR A 455 10.76 10.53 -1.16
CA THR A 455 12.18 10.65 -0.76
C THR A 455 12.50 11.92 0.03
N GLY A 456 11.60 12.90 0.00
CA GLY A 456 11.74 14.10 0.81
C GLY A 456 10.38 14.58 1.28
N ILE A 457 10.18 14.65 2.58
CA ILE A 457 9.00 15.26 3.19
C ILE A 457 9.47 16.40 4.08
N LYS A 458 8.89 17.58 3.87
CA LYS A 458 9.14 18.73 4.71
C LYS A 458 7.83 19.35 5.17
N ILE A 459 7.70 19.60 6.48
CA ILE A 459 6.61 20.42 7.00
C ILE A 459 7.19 21.76 7.42
N SER A 460 6.70 22.86 6.84
CA SER A 460 7.16 24.20 7.18
C SER A 460 6.05 25.05 7.80
N PHE A 461 6.42 25.83 8.81
CA PHE A 461 5.58 26.86 9.41
C PHE A 461 6.15 28.23 9.07
N MET A 462 5.30 29.13 8.57
CA MET A 462 5.67 30.52 8.37
C MET A 462 5.12 31.37 9.51
N LEU A 463 5.98 32.10 10.21
CA LEU A 463 5.54 33.03 11.25
C LEU A 463 4.94 34.29 10.63
N VAL A 464 3.85 34.77 11.24
CA VAL A 464 3.23 36.04 10.85
C VAL A 464 4.16 37.18 11.29
N PRO A 465 4.63 38.02 10.35
CA PRO A 465 5.58 39.08 10.66
C PRO A 465 4.98 40.10 11.62
N ASN A 466 5.82 40.73 12.43
CA ASN A 466 5.47 41.86 13.30
C ASN A 466 4.43 41.60 14.42
N THR A 467 4.07 40.34 14.72
CA THR A 467 3.07 40.03 15.76
C THR A 467 3.66 39.83 17.16
N GLN A 468 4.92 39.37 17.25
CA GLN A 468 5.61 38.96 18.50
C GLN A 468 4.84 37.95 19.38
N ARG A 469 3.80 37.30 18.84
CA ARG A 469 2.84 36.46 19.58
C ARG A 469 2.90 34.97 19.20
N GLY A 470 3.89 34.56 18.42
CA GLY A 470 4.02 33.20 17.91
C GLY A 470 2.82 32.79 17.05
N GLU A 471 2.23 33.76 16.34
CA GLU A 471 1.19 33.53 15.34
C GLU A 471 1.85 32.99 14.07
N VAL A 472 1.21 31.98 13.48
CA VAL A 472 1.68 31.32 12.26
C VAL A 472 0.59 31.28 11.22
N TYR A 473 1.00 31.27 9.96
CA TYR A 473 0.12 30.90 8.86
C TYR A 473 -0.11 29.37 8.83
N PRO A 474 -1.11 28.89 8.06
CA PRO A 474 -1.30 27.47 7.80
C PRO A 474 0.02 26.78 7.42
N PRO A 475 0.36 25.64 8.06
CA PRO A 475 1.57 24.89 7.70
C PRO A 475 1.48 24.38 6.27
N LEU A 476 2.63 24.26 5.62
CA LEU A 476 2.77 23.66 4.30
C LEU A 476 3.52 22.33 4.43
N ILE A 477 2.98 21.27 3.84
CA ILE A 477 3.76 20.05 3.61
C ILE A 477 4.29 20.06 2.18
N SER A 478 5.58 19.86 2.00
CA SER A 478 6.22 19.69 0.70
C SER A 478 6.70 18.25 0.56
N VAL A 479 6.46 17.64 -0.59
CA VAL A 479 6.88 16.27 -0.89
C VAL A 479 7.63 16.19 -2.22
N SER A 480 8.75 15.48 -2.23
CA SER A 480 9.41 15.00 -3.43
C SER A 480 9.34 13.48 -3.50
N TYR A 481 9.03 12.98 -4.69
CA TYR A 481 9.03 11.57 -5.02
C TYR A 481 10.22 11.21 -5.93
N SER A 482 10.70 9.99 -5.77
CA SER A 482 11.69 9.37 -6.66
C SER A 482 11.13 8.09 -7.29
N ASP A 483 11.26 7.99 -8.61
CA ASP A 483 10.92 6.81 -9.41
C ASP A 483 12.13 5.87 -9.46
N ILE A 484 11.96 4.64 -8.98
CA ILE A 484 13.04 3.65 -8.87
C ILE A 484 12.72 2.46 -9.77
N LEU A 485 13.49 2.30 -10.85
CA LEU A 485 13.45 1.10 -11.70
C LEU A 485 14.06 -0.08 -10.94
N ILE A 486 13.29 -1.17 -10.82
CA ILE A 486 13.69 -2.37 -10.11
C ILE A 486 14.55 -3.24 -11.04
N SER A 487 15.84 -3.33 -10.74
CA SER A 487 16.79 -4.20 -11.44
C SER A 487 17.34 -5.29 -10.52
N ASN A 488 17.89 -4.89 -9.36
CA ASN A 488 18.36 -5.81 -8.32
C ASN A 488 17.86 -5.37 -6.93
N VAL A 489 16.85 -6.07 -6.44
CA VAL A 489 16.15 -5.74 -5.19
C VAL A 489 17.05 -5.78 -3.95
N ASN A 490 18.11 -6.60 -3.95
CA ASN A 490 18.97 -6.80 -2.79
C ASN A 490 20.11 -5.78 -2.69
N GLU A 491 20.44 -5.12 -3.80
CA GLU A 491 21.55 -4.14 -3.87
C GLU A 491 21.06 -2.70 -3.96
N GLN A 492 19.82 -2.49 -4.44
CA GLN A 492 19.28 -1.15 -4.60
C GLN A 492 18.83 -0.54 -3.27
N THR A 493 19.18 0.73 -3.11
CA THR A 493 18.82 1.53 -1.94
C THR A 493 18.27 2.89 -2.35
N VAL A 494 17.45 3.47 -1.48
CA VAL A 494 16.82 4.78 -1.67
C VAL A 494 17.17 5.69 -0.51
N SER A 495 17.70 6.88 -0.79
CA SER A 495 17.91 7.92 0.22
C SER A 495 16.60 8.65 0.48
N VAL A 496 16.20 8.76 1.74
CA VAL A 496 14.97 9.44 2.16
C VAL A 496 15.26 10.45 3.26
N SER A 497 14.44 11.51 3.32
CA SER A 497 14.57 12.59 4.29
C SER A 497 13.21 13.06 4.81
N PHE A 498 13.19 13.47 6.08
CA PHE A 498 12.09 14.16 6.72
C PHE A 498 12.60 15.39 7.46
N ALA A 499 11.90 16.52 7.33
CA ALA A 499 12.26 17.75 8.03
C ALA A 499 11.04 18.50 8.58
N MET A 500 11.24 19.21 9.70
CA MET A 500 10.33 20.26 10.17
C MET A 500 11.09 21.58 10.27
N GLU A 501 10.60 22.59 9.55
CA GLU A 501 11.24 23.91 9.42
C GLU A 501 10.30 25.04 9.87
N TYR A 502 10.90 26.12 10.38
CA TYR A 502 10.19 27.32 10.83
C TYR A 502 10.83 28.53 10.14
N GLU A 503 10.05 29.20 9.30
CA GLU A 503 10.49 30.35 8.53
C GLU A 503 9.99 31.65 9.18
N MET A 504 10.90 32.61 9.33
CA MET A 504 10.63 33.96 9.83
C MET A 504 11.39 34.98 8.98
N ASP A 505 10.74 36.09 8.63
CA ASP A 505 11.44 37.24 8.07
C ASP A 505 12.33 37.88 9.14
N GLN A 506 13.65 37.74 8.98
CA GLN A 506 14.65 38.29 9.90
C GLN A 506 15.17 39.67 9.49
N LYS A 507 14.66 40.29 8.43
CA LYS A 507 15.20 41.56 7.92
C LYS A 507 15.19 42.66 8.99
N GLU A 508 14.11 42.75 9.76
CA GLU A 508 14.02 43.71 10.86
C GLU A 508 15.01 43.39 12.00
N ALA A 509 15.17 42.10 12.33
CA ALA A 509 16.11 41.65 13.36
C ALA A 509 17.57 41.93 12.95
N GLN A 510 17.90 41.72 11.68
CA GLN A 510 19.20 42.07 11.11
C GLN A 510 19.46 43.58 11.21
N ILE A 511 18.51 44.41 10.73
CA ILE A 511 18.63 45.89 10.84
C ILE A 511 18.83 46.33 12.29
N LYS A 512 18.07 45.76 13.24
CA LYS A 512 18.22 46.07 14.67
C LYS A 512 19.57 45.63 15.23
N THR A 513 20.07 44.47 14.81
CA THR A 513 21.38 43.96 15.22
C THR A 513 22.50 44.84 14.67
N ASP A 514 22.41 45.26 13.40
CA ASP A 514 23.37 46.16 12.78
C ASP A 514 23.44 47.52 13.48
N ILE A 515 22.28 48.09 13.82
CA ILE A 515 22.21 49.34 14.61
C ILE A 515 22.85 49.14 15.98
N ALA A 516 22.52 48.05 16.68
CA ALA A 516 23.06 47.77 18.01
C ALA A 516 24.59 47.58 17.98
N LEU A 517 25.11 46.83 16.99
CA LEU A 517 26.55 46.65 16.79
C LEU A 517 27.24 47.98 16.47
N GLY A 518 26.63 48.83 15.65
CA GLY A 518 27.15 50.17 15.36
C GLY A 518 27.24 51.07 16.60
N VAL A 519 26.18 51.10 17.42
CA VAL A 519 26.15 51.89 18.67
C VAL A 519 27.16 51.34 19.68
N LEU A 520 27.16 50.03 19.92
CA LEU A 520 28.08 49.40 20.87
C LEU A 520 29.54 49.55 20.43
N GLY A 521 29.82 49.44 19.14
CA GLY A 521 31.14 49.72 18.57
C GLY A 521 31.58 51.17 18.79
N GLY A 522 30.69 52.14 18.53
CA GLY A 522 30.97 53.56 18.77
C GLY A 522 31.24 53.87 20.25
N VAL A 523 30.42 53.33 21.16
CA VAL A 523 30.61 53.47 22.61
C VAL A 523 31.93 52.82 23.05
N ALA A 524 32.27 51.65 22.52
CA ALA A 524 33.53 50.97 22.83
C ALA A 524 34.76 51.80 22.39
N VAL A 525 34.71 52.45 21.23
CA VAL A 525 35.78 53.37 20.77
C VAL A 525 35.89 54.57 21.69
N LEU A 526 34.78 55.25 22.00
CA LEU A 526 34.77 56.40 22.91
C LEU A 526 35.30 56.04 24.30
N TYR A 527 34.87 54.90 24.84
CA TYR A 527 35.34 54.39 26.13
C TYR A 527 36.84 54.07 26.09
N SER A 528 37.33 53.46 25.02
CA SER A 528 38.75 53.18 24.82
C SER A 528 39.58 54.46 24.74
N LEU A 529 39.09 55.48 24.03
CA LEU A 529 39.72 56.80 23.97
C LEU A 529 39.77 57.48 25.34
N LEU A 530 38.68 57.45 26.10
CA LEU A 530 38.62 58.00 27.46
C LEU A 530 39.60 57.28 28.41
N LYS A 531 39.65 55.94 28.36
CA LYS A 531 40.62 55.14 29.12
C LYS A 531 42.05 55.49 28.75
N THR A 532 42.34 55.59 27.45
CA THR A 532 43.68 55.92 26.93
C THR A 532 44.09 57.33 27.33
N ALA A 533 43.18 58.31 27.23
CA ALA A 533 43.44 59.68 27.65
C ALA A 533 43.62 59.81 29.18
N SER A 534 42.83 59.07 29.97
CA SER A 534 42.97 59.01 31.43
C SER A 534 44.32 58.38 31.83
N TRP A 535 44.73 57.30 31.18
CA TRP A 535 46.03 56.66 31.39
C TRP A 535 47.18 57.59 31.02
N LYS A 536 47.09 58.27 29.85
CA LYS A 536 48.06 59.28 29.43
C LYS A 536 48.20 60.40 30.47
N ARG A 537 47.09 60.91 31.03
CA ARG A 537 47.14 61.93 32.10
C ARG A 537 47.82 61.41 33.39
N ARG A 538 47.62 60.14 33.76
CA ARG A 538 48.23 59.57 34.97
C ARG A 538 49.74 59.34 34.86
N ILE A 539 50.25 59.09 33.66
CA ILE A 539 51.69 58.84 33.41
C ILE A 539 52.44 60.13 33.04
N ALA A 540 51.75 61.13 32.50
CA ALA A 540 52.34 62.41 32.11
C ALA A 540 52.38 63.46 33.24
N SER A 541 52.08 63.08 34.49
CA SER A 541 52.36 63.92 35.67
C SER A 541 53.71 63.50 36.29
N PRO A 542 54.73 64.38 36.30
CA PRO A 542 55.90 64.25 37.19
C PRO A 542 55.52 64.38 38.67
#